data_AF-A0A7L3GQG0-F1
#
_entry.id   AF-A0A7L3GQG0-F1
#
_cell.length_a   1.000
_cell.length_b   1.000
_cell.length_c   1.000
_cell.angle_alpha   90.00
_cell.angle_beta   90.00
_cell.angle_gamma   90.00
#
_symmetry.space_group_name_H-M   'P 1'
#
loop_
_entity.id
_entity.type
_entity.pdbx_description
1 polymer ?
#
loop_
_entity_poly.entity_id
_entity_poly.type
_entity_poly.pdbx_seq_one_letter_code
_entity_poly.pdbx_strand_id
1 'polypeptide(L)'
;MAAAIASSLIRQKRQARESNSDRVSASKRRSSPSKDGRSLCERHVLGVFSKVRFCSGRKRPVRRRPEPQLKGIVTRLFSQQEYFLQMHPDGTIDGTKDENSDYTLFNLIPVGLRVVAIQGVKAGLYVAMNAEGYLYSS
;
A
#
# COMPACT_ATOMS: atom_id res chain seq x y z
N MET A 1 -4.03 1.07 -46.21
CA MET A 1 -2.57 0.74 -46.22
C MET A 1 -1.88 0.87 -44.86
N ALA A 2 -2.30 1.74 -43.94
CA ALA A 2 -1.60 1.95 -42.66
C ALA A 2 -1.70 0.80 -41.62
N ALA A 3 -2.78 0.00 -41.63
CA ALA A 3 -2.99 -1.08 -40.65
C ALA A 3 -1.99 -2.26 -40.78
N ALA A 4 -1.40 -2.44 -41.97
CA ALA A 4 -0.44 -3.51 -42.24
C ALA A 4 0.92 -3.26 -41.53
N ILE A 5 1.31 -1.99 -41.38
CA ILE A 5 2.59 -1.60 -40.76
C ILE A 5 2.53 -1.76 -39.24
N ALA A 6 1.39 -1.46 -38.60
CA ALA A 6 1.23 -1.68 -37.16
C ALA A 6 1.28 -3.17 -36.78
N SER A 7 0.71 -4.03 -37.62
CA SER A 7 0.67 -5.48 -37.41
C SER A 7 2.05 -6.15 -37.49
N SER A 8 2.94 -5.67 -38.37
CA SER A 8 4.31 -6.21 -38.50
C SER A 8 5.21 -5.85 -37.31
N LEU A 9 5.08 -4.63 -36.77
CA LEU A 9 5.84 -4.17 -35.61
C LEU A 9 5.53 -4.96 -34.33
N ILE A 10 4.27 -5.36 -34.14
CA ILE A 10 3.86 -6.17 -32.98
C ILE A 10 4.45 -7.60 -33.06
N ARG A 11 4.51 -8.18 -34.26
CA ARG A 11 5.08 -9.52 -34.48
C ARG A 11 6.59 -9.55 -34.25
N GLN A 12 7.32 -8.56 -34.74
CA GLN A 12 8.78 -8.47 -34.51
C GLN A 12 9.12 -8.34 -33.02
N LYS A 13 8.33 -7.57 -32.25
CA LYS A 13 8.57 -7.36 -30.82
C LYS A 13 8.31 -8.62 -29.98
N ARG A 14 7.41 -9.52 -30.40
CA ARG A 14 7.20 -10.82 -29.74
C ARG A 14 8.34 -11.80 -30.03
N GLN A 15 8.81 -11.86 -31.28
CA GLN A 15 9.90 -12.76 -31.68
C GLN A 15 11.23 -12.43 -30.97
N ALA A 16 11.52 -11.15 -30.70
CA ALA A 16 12.71 -10.74 -29.94
C ALA A 16 12.67 -11.10 -28.44
N ARG A 17 11.49 -11.42 -27.89
CA ARG A 17 11.32 -11.81 -26.49
C ARG A 17 11.42 -13.32 -26.30
N GLU A 18 11.07 -14.10 -27.32
CA GLU A 18 11.10 -15.56 -27.30
C GLU A 18 12.52 -16.11 -27.57
N SER A 19 13.40 -15.36 -28.26
CA SER A 19 14.79 -15.79 -28.48
C SER A 19 15.72 -15.64 -27.27
N ASN A 20 15.25 -15.09 -26.15
CA ASN A 20 16.06 -14.82 -24.95
C ASN A 20 15.60 -15.61 -23.70
N SER A 21 14.75 -16.64 -23.85
CA SER A 21 14.32 -17.48 -22.71
C SER A 21 15.22 -18.68 -22.43
N ASP A 22 16.21 -19.00 -23.29
CA ASP A 22 16.94 -20.27 -23.23
C ASP A 22 18.31 -20.23 -22.52
N ARG A 23 18.56 -19.25 -21.63
CA ARG A 23 19.76 -19.28 -20.77
C ARG A 23 19.56 -18.67 -19.38
N VAL A 24 18.90 -19.41 -18.49
CA VAL A 24 19.36 -19.46 -17.08
C VAL A 24 19.25 -20.91 -16.60
N SER A 25 20.38 -21.60 -16.67
CA SER A 25 20.60 -22.95 -16.17
C SER A 25 20.38 -23.03 -14.65
N ALA A 26 19.79 -24.14 -14.24
CA ALA A 26 19.81 -24.63 -12.87
C ALA A 26 21.25 -24.69 -12.30
N SER A 27 21.31 -24.62 -10.95
CA SER A 27 22.45 -24.98 -10.09
C SER A 27 23.35 -23.84 -9.59
N LYS A 28 23.09 -23.38 -8.35
CA LYS A 28 24.02 -23.54 -7.23
C LYS A 28 23.35 -23.18 -5.90
N ARG A 29 23.10 -24.20 -5.08
CA ARG A 29 22.90 -24.05 -3.63
C ARG A 29 24.13 -23.32 -3.07
N ARG A 30 23.94 -22.18 -2.42
CA ARG A 30 24.98 -21.56 -1.58
C ARG A 30 25.11 -22.40 -0.31
N SER A 31 26.26 -23.03 -0.11
CA SER A 31 26.64 -23.63 1.18
C SER A 31 27.02 -22.52 2.17
N SER A 32 26.46 -22.60 3.37
CA SER A 32 26.93 -21.83 4.53
C SER A 32 28.30 -22.34 4.98
N PRO A 33 29.18 -21.48 5.53
CA PRO A 33 30.39 -21.98 6.18
C PRO A 33 29.99 -22.67 7.48
N SER A 34 30.09 -23.99 7.51
CA SER A 34 30.14 -24.79 8.74
C SER A 34 31.43 -24.45 9.48
N LYS A 35 31.33 -24.07 10.75
CA LYS A 35 32.50 -23.92 11.62
C LYS A 35 32.38 -24.93 12.74
N ASP A 36 33.07 -26.06 12.56
CA ASP A 36 33.22 -27.10 13.56
C ASP A 36 33.88 -26.57 14.83
N GLY A 37 33.41 -27.09 15.96
CA GLY A 37 33.96 -26.85 17.27
C GLY A 37 35.18 -27.73 17.57
N ARG A 38 36.21 -27.10 18.14
CA ARG A 38 37.21 -27.66 19.07
C ARG A 38 37.61 -26.49 19.98
N SER A 39 37.09 -26.43 21.20
CA SER A 39 37.61 -27.03 22.43
C SER A 39 39.01 -26.53 22.83
N LEU A 40 39.01 -25.77 23.93
CA LEU A 40 39.88 -25.87 25.11
C LEU A 40 40.42 -24.49 25.51
N CYS A 41 40.05 -24.12 26.74
CA CYS A 41 40.88 -23.46 27.75
C CYS A 41 41.78 -22.34 27.23
N GLU A 42 41.54 -21.07 27.56
CA GLU A 42 42.04 -20.53 28.83
C GLU A 42 41.39 -19.18 29.14
N ARG A 43 41.10 -18.98 30.43
CA ARG A 43 40.56 -17.75 30.98
C ARG A 43 41.56 -16.61 30.77
N HIS A 44 41.18 -15.54 30.09
CA HIS A 44 41.72 -14.22 30.40
C HIS A 44 40.58 -13.19 30.33
N VAL A 45 40.04 -12.96 31.51
CA VAL A 45 39.04 -11.94 31.84
C VAL A 45 39.73 -10.57 31.78
N LEU A 46 39.04 -9.60 31.20
CA LEU A 46 39.36 -8.15 31.14
C LEU A 46 40.39 -7.72 30.08
N GLY A 47 39.97 -7.82 28.82
CA GLY A 47 40.47 -6.99 27.72
C GLY A 47 39.91 -5.57 27.83
N VAL A 48 40.82 -4.63 28.06
CA VAL A 48 40.63 -3.19 28.24
C VAL A 48 39.83 -2.58 27.08
N PHE A 49 38.84 -1.76 27.45
CA PHE A 49 37.85 -1.06 26.60
C PHE A 49 38.38 -0.54 25.25
N SER A 50 38.16 -1.30 24.18
CA SER A 50 38.30 -0.83 22.80
C SER A 50 37.07 -0.02 22.39
N LYS A 51 37.07 1.25 22.80
CA LYS A 51 36.51 2.44 22.11
C LYS A 51 35.31 2.17 21.18
N VAL A 52 34.22 1.61 21.71
CA VAL A 52 32.95 1.58 20.98
C VAL A 52 32.34 2.97 21.11
N ARG A 53 32.46 3.77 20.05
CA ARG A 53 31.72 5.03 19.92
C ARG A 53 30.24 4.66 19.91
N PHE A 54 29.59 4.78 21.07
CA PHE A 54 28.15 4.67 21.20
C PHE A 54 27.54 5.85 20.46
N CYS A 55 27.26 5.67 19.17
CA CYS A 55 26.44 6.59 18.40
C CYS A 55 24.99 6.42 18.85
N SER A 56 24.66 6.89 20.05
CA SER A 56 23.30 7.11 20.55
C SER A 56 22.64 8.29 19.83
N GLY A 57 22.74 8.31 18.50
CA GLY A 57 21.93 9.17 17.66
C GLY A 57 20.50 8.68 17.76
N ARG A 58 19.71 9.29 18.65
CA ARG A 58 18.24 9.22 18.61
C ARG A 58 17.84 9.66 17.20
N LYS A 59 17.62 8.72 16.29
CA LYS A 59 17.01 9.02 15.00
C LYS A 59 15.62 9.54 15.32
N ARG A 60 15.47 10.87 15.29
CA ARG A 60 14.15 11.51 15.33
C ARG A 60 13.30 10.79 14.30
N PRO A 61 12.06 10.37 14.62
CA PRO A 61 11.18 9.80 13.62
C PRO A 61 11.14 10.79 12.46
N VAL A 62 11.59 10.34 11.29
CA VAL A 62 11.41 11.13 10.08
C VAL A 62 9.91 11.31 9.96
N ARG A 63 9.41 12.54 10.18
CA ARG A 63 8.01 12.88 9.87
C ARG A 63 7.84 12.52 8.41
N ARG A 64 7.19 11.39 8.13
CA ARG A 64 6.82 11.02 6.76
C ARG A 64 6.00 12.19 6.25
N ARG A 65 6.48 12.82 5.17
CA ARG A 65 5.67 13.79 4.44
C ARG A 65 4.37 13.07 4.09
N PRO A 66 3.19 13.67 4.31
CA PRO A 66 1.94 13.08 3.85
C PRO A 66 2.12 12.74 2.38
N GLU A 67 1.91 11.48 2.02
CA GLU A 67 1.81 11.14 0.60
C GLU A 67 0.72 12.04 0.01
N PRO A 68 0.95 12.64 -1.18
CA PRO A 68 -0.06 13.46 -1.81
C PRO A 68 -1.32 12.61 -1.94
N GLN A 69 -2.39 13.03 -1.25
CA GLN A 69 -3.66 12.33 -1.35
C GLN A 69 -4.06 12.35 -2.82
N LEU A 70 -4.27 11.15 -3.37
CA LEU A 70 -4.72 11.01 -4.74
C LEU A 70 -6.03 11.77 -4.88
N LYS A 71 -6.17 12.52 -5.98
CA LYS A 71 -7.36 13.32 -6.21
C LYS A 71 -8.53 12.37 -6.50
N GLY A 72 -9.41 12.20 -5.53
CA GLY A 72 -10.65 11.46 -5.68
C GLY A 72 -11.70 12.19 -6.52
N ILE A 73 -12.83 11.53 -6.73
CA ILE A 73 -14.03 12.15 -7.30
C ILE A 73 -15.02 12.49 -6.19
N VAL A 74 -15.75 13.59 -6.35
CA VAL A 74 -16.91 13.88 -5.52
C VAL A 74 -18.11 13.19 -6.15
N THR A 75 -18.77 12.30 -5.43
CA THR A 75 -19.95 11.57 -5.91
C THR A 75 -20.92 11.28 -4.78
N ARG A 76 -22.17 10.99 -5.16
CA ARG A 76 -23.17 10.38 -4.28
C ARG A 76 -23.14 8.87 -4.43
N LEU A 77 -23.45 8.14 -3.37
CA LEU A 77 -23.56 6.68 -3.38
C LEU A 77 -25.03 6.30 -3.18
N PHE A 78 -25.66 5.83 -4.26
CA PHE A 78 -27.05 5.39 -4.24
C PHE A 78 -27.13 3.89 -3.99
N SER A 79 -27.90 3.50 -2.98
CA SER A 79 -28.20 2.11 -2.66
C SER A 79 -29.36 1.61 -3.50
N GLN A 80 -29.33 0.31 -3.84
CA GLN A 80 -30.47 -0.38 -4.47
C GLN A 80 -31.74 -0.36 -3.58
N GLN A 81 -31.59 -0.06 -2.28
CA GLN A 81 -32.72 0.10 -1.36
C GLN A 81 -33.43 1.46 -1.51
N GLU A 82 -33.11 2.26 -2.53
CA GLU A 82 -33.69 3.58 -2.81
C GLU A 82 -33.33 4.65 -1.75
N TYR A 83 -32.09 4.59 -1.25
CA TYR A 83 -31.53 5.59 -0.35
C TYR A 83 -30.15 6.03 -0.82
N PHE A 84 -29.86 7.31 -0.70
CA PHE A 84 -28.50 7.83 -0.77
C PHE A 84 -27.81 7.64 0.58
N LEU A 85 -26.57 7.15 0.54
CA LEU A 85 -25.73 7.14 1.72
C LEU A 85 -25.55 8.58 2.21
N GLN A 86 -25.61 8.78 3.52
CA GLN A 86 -25.44 10.08 4.16
C GLN A 86 -24.48 9.96 5.34
N MET A 87 -23.64 10.98 5.53
CA MET A 87 -22.79 11.11 6.70
C MET A 87 -22.95 12.50 7.31
N HIS A 88 -23.44 12.51 8.54
CA HIS A 88 -23.63 13.73 9.31
C HIS A 88 -22.30 14.22 9.91
N PRO A 89 -22.20 15.52 10.26
CA PRO A 89 -21.00 16.08 10.90
C PRO A 89 -20.68 15.50 12.28
N ASP A 90 -21.67 14.90 12.96
CA ASP A 90 -21.49 14.18 14.22
C ASP A 90 -20.87 12.78 14.02
N GLY A 91 -20.70 12.33 12.78
CA GLY A 91 -20.15 11.03 12.42
C GLY A 91 -21.19 9.92 12.27
N THR A 92 -22.48 10.23 12.41
CA THR A 92 -23.58 9.28 12.16
C THR A 92 -23.67 8.96 10.66
N ILE A 93 -23.79 7.67 10.33
CA ILE A 93 -23.89 7.17 8.95
C ILE A 93 -25.23 6.47 8.78
N ASP A 94 -26.04 6.93 7.83
CA ASP A 94 -27.36 6.42 7.55
C ASP A 94 -27.74 6.60 6.06
N GLY A 95 -29.02 6.37 5.73
CA GLY A 95 -29.56 6.51 4.39
C GLY A 95 -30.67 7.56 4.34
N THR A 96 -30.62 8.44 3.34
CA THR A 96 -31.64 9.47 3.10
C THR A 96 -32.28 9.33 1.72
N LYS A 97 -33.50 9.82 1.55
CA LYS A 97 -34.14 9.99 0.23
C LYS A 97 -33.98 11.41 -0.32
N ASP A 98 -33.43 12.32 0.48
CA ASP A 98 -33.19 13.70 0.06
C ASP A 98 -31.92 13.79 -0.80
N GLU A 99 -32.09 13.85 -2.12
CA GLU A 99 -30.99 13.98 -3.09
C GLU A 99 -30.24 15.31 -2.98
N ASN A 100 -30.91 16.34 -2.42
CA ASN A 100 -30.36 17.68 -2.28
C ASN A 100 -29.57 17.84 -0.98
N SER A 101 -29.57 16.83 -0.11
CA SER A 101 -28.79 16.82 1.11
C SER A 101 -27.30 16.88 0.79
N ASP A 102 -26.66 17.93 1.30
CA ASP A 102 -25.22 18.17 1.20
C ASP A 102 -24.38 17.07 1.89
N TYR A 103 -24.99 16.32 2.82
CA TYR A 103 -24.37 15.23 3.56
C TYR A 103 -24.28 13.92 2.76
N THR A 104 -24.84 13.88 1.55
CA THR A 104 -24.75 12.73 0.63
C THR A 104 -23.51 12.77 -0.27
N LEU A 105 -22.72 13.84 -0.18
CA LEU A 105 -21.52 14.03 -0.98
C LEU A 105 -20.31 13.36 -0.34
N PHE A 106 -19.65 12.47 -1.09
CA PHE A 106 -18.44 11.76 -0.66
C PHE A 106 -17.28 11.97 -1.63
N ASN A 107 -16.07 12.06 -1.07
CA ASN A 107 -14.85 11.90 -1.83
C ASN A 107 -14.54 10.40 -1.94
N LEU A 108 -14.59 9.87 -3.16
CA LEU A 108 -14.08 8.54 -3.50
C LEU A 108 -12.61 8.66 -3.90
N ILE A 109 -11.73 8.36 -2.95
CA ILE A 109 -10.28 8.54 -3.10
C ILE A 109 -9.66 7.18 -3.43
N PRO A 110 -9.06 6.99 -4.61
CA PRO A 110 -8.36 5.74 -4.91
C PRO A 110 -7.14 5.63 -4.00
N VAL A 111 -6.97 4.48 -3.34
CA VAL A 111 -5.80 4.18 -2.49
C VAL A 111 -5.09 2.91 -2.93
N GLY A 112 -5.64 2.18 -3.91
CA GLY A 112 -5.05 1.00 -4.50
C GLY A 112 -5.87 0.52 -5.71
N LEU A 113 -5.43 -0.56 -6.35
CA LEU A 113 -6.16 -1.16 -7.46
C LEU A 113 -7.51 -1.68 -6.96
N ARG A 114 -8.61 -1.04 -7.38
CA ARG A 114 -9.98 -1.33 -6.92
C ARG A 114 -10.19 -1.13 -5.42
N VAL A 115 -9.35 -0.32 -4.77
CA VAL A 115 -9.47 0.02 -3.35
C VAL A 115 -9.66 1.52 -3.23
N VAL A 116 -10.68 1.93 -2.49
CA VAL A 116 -11.03 3.34 -2.26
C VAL A 116 -11.15 3.63 -0.78
N ALA A 117 -10.82 4.86 -0.39
CA ALA A 117 -11.28 5.46 0.84
C ALA A 117 -12.52 6.30 0.54
N ILE A 118 -13.50 6.26 1.45
CA ILE A 118 -14.77 7.00 1.33
C ILE A 118 -14.78 8.04 2.45
N GLN A 119 -14.78 9.32 2.08
CA GLN A 119 -14.77 10.43 3.03
C GLN A 119 -16.00 11.30 2.83
N GLY A 120 -16.73 11.63 3.89
CA GLY A 120 -17.83 12.59 3.82
C GLY A 120 -17.29 13.99 3.53
N VAL A 121 -17.78 14.67 2.50
CA VAL A 121 -17.26 15.99 2.09
C VAL A 121 -17.50 17.04 3.16
N LYS A 122 -18.67 17.01 3.80
CA LYS A 122 -19.04 17.98 4.84
C LYS A 122 -18.48 17.62 6.21
N ALA A 123 -18.50 16.33 6.58
CA ALA A 123 -18.00 15.86 7.87
C ALA A 123 -16.46 15.86 7.92
N GLY A 124 -15.79 15.63 6.79
CA GLY A 124 -14.34 15.44 6.72
C GLY A 124 -13.86 14.09 7.30
N LEU A 125 -14.79 13.24 7.75
CA LEU A 125 -14.53 11.93 8.34
C LEU A 125 -14.57 10.82 7.30
N TYR A 126 -13.87 9.73 7.58
CA TYR A 126 -13.82 8.53 6.75
C TYR A 126 -14.79 7.47 7.24
N VAL A 127 -15.44 6.76 6.32
CA VAL A 127 -16.16 5.54 6.63
C VAL A 127 -15.14 4.43 6.91
N ALA A 128 -15.24 3.80 8.07
CA ALA A 128 -14.41 2.69 8.47
C ALA A 128 -15.27 1.54 9.02
N MET A 129 -14.72 0.33 9.01
CA MET A 129 -15.34 -0.85 9.57
C MET A 129 -14.35 -1.52 10.52
N ASN A 130 -14.79 -1.86 11.73
CA ASN A 130 -13.93 -2.54 12.71
C ASN A 130 -13.90 -4.05 12.45
N ALA A 131 -13.09 -4.79 13.22
CA ALA A 131 -12.97 -6.24 13.08
C ALA A 131 -14.25 -7.03 13.44
N GLU A 132 -15.19 -6.38 14.14
CA GLU A 132 -16.49 -6.94 14.53
C GLU A 132 -17.57 -6.71 13.45
N GLY A 133 -17.26 -5.94 12.41
CA GLY A 133 -18.18 -5.62 11.32
C GLY A 133 -19.01 -4.35 11.52
N TYR A 134 -18.77 -3.58 12.59
CA TYR A 134 -19.46 -2.32 12.83
C TYR A 134 -18.84 -1.20 12.01
N LEU A 135 -19.71 -0.43 11.34
CA LEU A 135 -19.33 0.81 10.68
C LEU A 135 -19.14 1.92 11.71
N TYR A 136 -18.12 2.75 11.50
CA TYR A 136 -17.83 3.93 12.30
C TYR A 136 -17.18 5.02 11.44
N SER A 137 -17.12 6.23 11.97
CA SER A 137 -16.45 7.38 11.35
C SER A 137 -15.07 7.63 12.00
N SER A 138 -14.05 7.90 11.18
CA SER A 138 -12.65 8.10 11.61
C SER A 138 -12.02 9.39 11.09
#